data_AF-A0A644YZ16-F1
#
_entry.id   AF-A0A644YZ16-F1
#
_cell.length_a   1.000
_cell.length_b   1.000
_cell.length_c   1.000
_cell.angle_alpha   90.00
_cell.angle_beta   90.00
_cell.angle_gamma   90.00
#
_symmetry.space_group_name_H-M   'P 1'
#
loop_
_entity.id
_entity.type
_entity.pdbx_description
1 polymer ?
#
loop_
_entity_poly.entity_id
_entity_poly.type
_entity_poly.pdbx_seq_one_letter_code
_entity_poly.pdbx_strand_id
1 'polypeptide(L)'
;MKLKFFGADQSVTGSCHCLEVNGKTILIDCGLQQGRDEISNDEFPFNPAGVDYVLLTHAHIDHSGRIPKLIRDGFRGQVVTTRLTADLINIMLLDSAHIQEQDAEWKNRKGERAGREPVEPLYTVEDAQKVAEYVRTCEYGQIIDLCEGVRVKFQDAGHLLGSAFIWVEMTEAGVTKTIVFSGDIGNVDQPIIRDPSRFTGADYVVMESTYGDRNHKEVWSYTDDLAEIIDKTMARGGNVVIPSFAVGRTQELLYFIREIKDKGMVKSVPNFPVYIDSPLARKATQVFTGDLRGYLDEAALALVADGTHMFNFPDLRMTETVDESRALNEDRAPKVIISASGMCDAGRIRHHLKHNLWRPESTIAFVGYQGEGTLGRQLLDGAQAVKMFGEEITVRAEMVNYTGLSSHADRDHLIGWISEFKDPKPQQVFVVHGDRDVAPFFAETLRGMGFEAHAAQYTEIYDLAANRQIESGYLPERKAKTVDGVKLSAAYERLTAMGRRVAEAIARARGRDNKSVGRFADQLKQVLDKWEA
;
A
#
# COMPACT_ATOMS: atom_id res chain seq x y z
N MET A 1 25.78 -6.22 16.00
CA MET A 1 24.37 -6.15 15.56
C MET A 1 24.33 -5.37 14.27
N LYS A 2 23.73 -5.91 13.21
CA LYS A 2 23.66 -5.23 11.91
C LYS A 2 22.22 -5.09 11.44
N LEU A 3 21.89 -3.94 10.88
CA LEU A 3 20.66 -3.69 10.13
C LEU A 3 21.00 -3.61 8.65
N LYS A 4 20.21 -4.30 7.81
CA LYS A 4 20.34 -4.28 6.35
C LYS A 4 19.00 -3.96 5.70
N PHE A 5 19.07 -3.24 4.60
CA PHE A 5 17.91 -2.75 3.84
C PHE A 5 17.79 -3.50 2.52
N PHE A 6 16.65 -4.17 2.30
CA PHE A 6 16.42 -5.03 1.13
C PHE A 6 15.11 -4.72 0.41
N GLY A 7 14.49 -3.57 0.66
CA GLY A 7 13.18 -3.28 0.09
C GLY A 7 12.46 -2.11 0.74
N ALA A 8 11.54 -1.49 -0.01
CA ALA A 8 10.91 -0.21 0.33
C ALA A 8 11.89 0.96 0.60
N ASP A 9 13.13 0.85 0.11
CA ASP A 9 14.14 1.90 0.20
C ASP A 9 13.91 2.93 -0.90
N GLN A 10 13.31 4.06 -0.54
CA GLN A 10 12.87 5.10 -1.51
C GLN A 10 11.87 4.56 -2.56
N SER A 11 11.07 3.59 -2.14
CA SER A 11 9.93 2.99 -2.84
C SER A 11 8.81 2.71 -1.84
N VAL A 12 7.56 2.63 -2.30
CA VAL A 12 6.36 2.39 -1.47
C VAL A 12 5.89 0.93 -1.47
N THR A 13 6.70 0.00 -1.97
CA THR A 13 6.34 -1.43 -1.97
C THR A 13 7.56 -2.32 -1.80
N GLY A 14 7.32 -3.57 -1.42
CA GLY A 14 8.34 -4.60 -1.28
C GLY A 14 9.17 -4.45 -0.02
N SER A 15 8.54 -4.05 1.10
CA SER A 15 9.20 -3.89 2.40
C SER A 15 9.94 -5.16 2.80
N CYS A 16 11.23 -5.05 3.07
CA CYS A 16 12.05 -6.16 3.55
C CYS A 16 13.33 -5.63 4.20
N HIS A 17 13.46 -5.83 5.50
CA HIS A 17 14.61 -5.39 6.28
C HIS A 17 15.20 -6.58 7.03
N CYS A 18 16.48 -6.57 7.34
CA CYS A 18 17.15 -7.69 7.98
C CYS A 18 17.99 -7.25 9.17
N LEU A 19 17.76 -7.89 10.32
CA LEU A 19 18.55 -7.77 11.52
C LEU A 19 19.44 -9.00 11.70
N GLU A 20 20.74 -8.77 11.90
CA GLU A 20 21.70 -9.80 12.31
C GLU A 20 22.15 -9.55 13.75
N VAL A 21 21.87 -10.50 14.63
CA VAL A 21 22.18 -10.44 16.07
C VAL A 21 22.43 -11.85 16.61
N ASN A 22 23.50 -12.05 17.38
CA ASN A 22 23.87 -13.34 17.99
C ASN A 22 23.93 -14.50 16.99
N GLY A 23 24.36 -14.22 15.76
CA GLY A 23 24.39 -15.21 14.67
C GLY A 23 23.01 -15.62 14.14
N LYS A 24 21.94 -14.91 14.53
CA LYS A 24 20.58 -15.06 14.02
C LYS A 24 20.27 -14.02 12.96
N THR A 25 19.53 -14.45 11.94
CA THR A 25 19.03 -13.61 10.85
C THR A 25 17.53 -13.45 10.99
N ILE A 26 17.07 -12.23 11.24
CA ILE A 26 15.67 -11.90 11.47
C ILE A 26 15.22 -10.92 10.39
N LEU A 27 14.25 -11.30 9.58
CA LEU A 27 13.62 -10.37 8.64
C LEU A 27 12.49 -9.60 9.33
N ILE A 28 12.36 -8.32 8.98
CA ILE A 28 11.17 -7.52 9.24
C ILE A 28 10.48 -7.29 7.90
N ASP A 29 9.29 -7.86 7.77
CA ASP A 29 8.54 -7.99 6.52
C ASP A 29 9.30 -8.76 5.41
N CYS A 30 8.53 -9.26 4.45
CA CYS A 30 9.01 -9.93 3.24
C CYS A 30 7.99 -9.68 2.13
N GLY A 31 7.97 -8.46 1.65
CA GLY A 31 6.93 -7.92 0.78
C GLY A 31 7.20 -8.05 -0.72
N LEU A 32 6.13 -8.12 -1.51
CA LEU A 32 6.19 -8.14 -2.96
C LEU A 32 6.28 -6.71 -3.50
N GLN A 33 7.27 -6.44 -4.35
CA GLN A 33 7.33 -5.16 -5.05
C GLN A 33 6.24 -5.08 -6.12
N GLN A 34 5.45 -4.01 -6.10
CA GLN A 34 4.35 -3.81 -7.03
C GLN A 34 4.52 -2.51 -7.83
N GLY A 35 4.05 -2.51 -9.08
CA GLY A 35 4.04 -1.33 -9.94
C GLY A 35 5.36 -1.10 -10.69
N ARG A 36 6.29 -0.34 -10.12
CA ARG A 36 7.55 0.03 -10.80
C ARG A 36 8.55 -1.13 -10.65
N ASP A 37 8.86 -1.83 -11.74
CA ASP A 37 9.82 -2.96 -11.82
C ASP A 37 11.29 -2.54 -11.57
N GLU A 38 11.57 -1.84 -10.46
CA GLU A 38 12.91 -1.36 -10.13
C GLU A 38 13.81 -2.50 -9.60
N ILE A 39 13.23 -3.46 -8.87
CA ILE A 39 13.91 -4.68 -8.40
C ILE A 39 13.03 -5.89 -8.76
N SER A 40 13.67 -7.00 -9.16
CA SER A 40 12.91 -8.23 -9.43
C SER A 40 12.46 -8.88 -8.13
N ASN A 41 11.24 -9.40 -8.13
CA ASN A 41 10.75 -10.28 -7.07
C ASN A 41 11.31 -11.73 -7.17
N ASP A 42 12.00 -12.06 -8.28
CA ASP A 42 12.48 -13.42 -8.55
C ASP A 42 13.63 -13.86 -7.63
N GLU A 43 14.44 -12.93 -7.16
CA GLU A 43 15.65 -13.21 -6.38
C GLU A 43 15.64 -12.48 -5.04
N PHE A 44 16.19 -13.13 -4.01
CA PHE A 44 16.48 -12.49 -2.73
C PHE A 44 17.95 -12.02 -2.74
N PRO A 45 18.25 -10.83 -2.21
CA PRO A 45 19.64 -10.38 -2.03
C PRO A 45 20.36 -11.11 -0.88
N PHE A 46 19.73 -12.12 -0.29
CA PHE A 46 20.21 -12.95 0.81
C PHE A 46 19.79 -14.41 0.60
N ASN A 47 20.40 -15.32 1.34
CA ASN A 47 20.04 -16.75 1.30
C ASN A 47 18.78 -17.02 2.15
N PRO A 48 17.64 -17.44 1.57
CA PRO A 48 16.40 -17.72 2.31
C PRO A 48 16.56 -18.80 3.39
N ALA A 49 17.40 -19.81 3.15
CA ALA A 49 17.64 -20.90 4.10
C ALA A 49 18.44 -20.45 5.34
N GLY A 50 19.09 -19.27 5.28
CA GLY A 50 19.81 -18.68 6.40
C GLY A 50 18.96 -17.80 7.31
N VAL A 51 17.67 -17.62 7.01
CA VAL A 51 16.76 -16.80 7.81
C VAL A 51 16.15 -17.65 8.93
N ASP A 52 16.25 -17.18 10.17
CA ASP A 52 15.71 -17.87 11.35
C ASP A 52 14.27 -17.42 11.69
N TYR A 53 13.97 -16.13 11.49
CA TYR A 53 12.67 -15.56 11.83
C TYR A 53 12.24 -14.50 10.82
N VAL A 54 10.93 -14.37 10.65
CA VAL A 54 10.29 -13.23 9.99
C VAL A 54 9.34 -12.59 10.99
N LEU A 55 9.49 -11.31 11.28
CA LEU A 55 8.54 -10.53 12.05
C LEU A 55 7.71 -9.74 11.04
N LEU A 56 6.41 -10.00 10.96
CA LEU A 56 5.52 -9.40 9.97
C LEU A 56 4.64 -8.33 10.61
N THR A 57 4.75 -7.10 10.12
CA THR A 57 4.03 -5.93 10.63
C THR A 57 2.53 -6.02 10.37
N HIS A 58 2.13 -6.32 9.13
CA HIS A 58 0.73 -6.40 8.74
C HIS A 58 0.54 -7.20 7.44
N ALA A 59 -0.73 -7.36 7.02
CA ALA A 59 -1.10 -8.35 6.01
C ALA A 59 -0.94 -7.90 4.55
N HIS A 60 -0.68 -6.63 4.25
CA HIS A 60 -0.60 -6.18 2.86
C HIS A 60 0.51 -6.92 2.08
N ILE A 61 0.29 -7.10 0.78
CA ILE A 61 1.13 -7.94 -0.09
C ILE A 61 2.54 -7.34 -0.27
N ASP A 62 2.65 -6.03 -0.20
CA ASP A 62 3.91 -5.29 -0.20
C ASP A 62 4.69 -5.39 1.13
N HIS A 63 4.16 -6.09 2.14
CA HIS A 63 4.84 -6.47 3.38
C HIS A 63 4.91 -8.00 3.59
N SER A 64 3.95 -8.76 3.07
CA SER A 64 3.83 -10.22 3.30
C SER A 64 4.02 -11.09 2.07
N GLY A 65 3.92 -10.51 0.87
CA GLY A 65 3.67 -11.24 -0.37
C GLY A 65 4.79 -12.17 -0.82
N ARG A 66 6.03 -12.00 -0.36
CA ARG A 66 7.14 -12.90 -0.71
C ARG A 66 7.35 -14.02 0.30
N ILE A 67 6.58 -14.10 1.40
CA ILE A 67 6.68 -15.17 2.39
C ILE A 67 6.52 -16.58 1.77
N PRO A 68 5.54 -16.85 0.88
CA PRO A 68 5.42 -18.16 0.24
C PRO A 68 6.67 -18.54 -0.56
N LYS A 69 7.23 -17.59 -1.32
CA LYS A 69 8.47 -17.78 -2.07
C LYS A 69 9.65 -18.02 -1.13
N LEU A 70 9.74 -17.28 -0.01
CA LEU A 70 10.78 -17.47 0.99
C LEU A 70 10.80 -18.92 1.52
N ILE A 71 9.62 -19.47 1.83
CA ILE A 71 9.45 -20.88 2.27
C ILE A 71 9.88 -21.86 1.17
N ARG A 72 9.38 -21.64 -0.06
CA ARG A 72 9.72 -22.45 -1.24
C ARG A 72 11.23 -22.50 -1.49
N ASP A 73 11.89 -21.37 -1.35
CA ASP A 73 13.32 -21.20 -1.63
C ASP A 73 14.22 -21.62 -0.44
N GLY A 74 13.65 -22.19 0.63
CA GLY A 74 14.41 -22.92 1.65
C GLY A 74 14.28 -22.43 3.08
N PHE A 75 13.47 -21.41 3.37
CA PHE A 75 13.23 -20.98 4.76
C PHE A 75 12.56 -22.09 5.59
N ARG A 76 13.07 -22.26 6.82
CA ARG A 76 12.60 -23.26 7.80
C ARG A 76 12.34 -22.68 9.19
N GLY A 77 12.37 -21.35 9.29
CA GLY A 77 12.21 -20.62 10.55
C GLY A 77 10.75 -20.38 10.94
N GLN A 78 10.50 -19.35 11.73
CA GLN A 78 9.14 -18.97 12.17
C GLN A 78 8.75 -17.58 11.66
N VAL A 79 7.49 -17.42 11.26
CA VAL A 79 6.86 -16.12 10.98
C VAL A 79 6.08 -15.71 12.22
N VAL A 80 6.42 -14.58 12.84
CA VAL A 80 5.75 -14.06 14.03
C VAL A 80 4.96 -12.81 13.66
N THR A 81 3.67 -12.79 14.01
CA THR A 81 2.78 -11.67 13.73
C THR A 81 1.57 -11.65 14.66
N THR A 82 0.73 -10.64 14.57
CA THR A 82 -0.51 -10.57 15.36
C THR A 82 -1.54 -11.57 14.84
N ARG A 83 -2.49 -11.94 15.70
CA ARG A 83 -3.52 -12.93 15.34
C ARG A 83 -4.34 -12.53 14.12
N LEU A 84 -4.80 -11.27 14.05
CA LEU A 84 -5.62 -10.82 12.94
C LEU A 84 -4.80 -10.61 11.64
N THR A 85 -3.51 -10.28 11.76
CA THR A 85 -2.62 -10.30 10.59
C THR A 85 -2.46 -11.72 10.06
N ALA A 86 -2.33 -12.74 10.93
CA ALA A 86 -2.24 -14.14 10.52
C ALA A 86 -3.51 -14.61 9.76
N ASP A 87 -4.69 -14.22 10.24
CA ASP A 87 -5.97 -14.53 9.57
C ASP A 87 -6.05 -13.87 8.18
N LEU A 88 -5.61 -12.61 8.07
CA LEU A 88 -5.63 -11.85 6.82
C LEU A 88 -4.60 -12.34 5.80
N ILE A 89 -3.36 -12.66 6.19
CA ILE A 89 -2.36 -13.16 5.24
C ILE A 89 -2.78 -14.50 4.63
N ASN A 90 -3.51 -15.34 5.37
CA ASN A 90 -3.98 -16.62 4.86
C ASN A 90 -4.87 -16.42 3.61
N ILE A 91 -5.78 -15.43 3.65
CA ILE A 91 -6.65 -15.16 2.50
C ILE A 91 -5.96 -14.34 1.41
N MET A 92 -5.07 -13.41 1.78
CA MET A 92 -4.40 -12.51 0.85
C MET A 92 -3.32 -13.23 0.03
N LEU A 93 -2.53 -14.11 0.64
CA LEU A 93 -1.47 -14.84 -0.05
C LEU A 93 -2.06 -15.88 -1.02
N LEU A 94 -3.19 -16.51 -0.69
CA LEU A 94 -3.91 -17.41 -1.60
C LEU A 94 -4.44 -16.68 -2.84
N ASP A 95 -5.05 -15.50 -2.65
CA ASP A 95 -5.54 -14.68 -3.76
C ASP A 95 -4.39 -14.21 -4.65
N SER A 96 -3.29 -13.76 -4.04
CA SER A 96 -2.08 -13.38 -4.76
C SER A 96 -1.47 -14.54 -5.56
N ALA A 97 -1.39 -15.73 -4.97
CA ALA A 97 -0.91 -16.94 -5.67
C ALA A 97 -1.79 -17.29 -6.86
N HIS A 98 -3.12 -17.26 -6.68
CA HIS A 98 -4.08 -17.55 -7.75
C HIS A 98 -3.95 -16.58 -8.92
N ILE A 99 -3.78 -15.28 -8.64
CA ILE A 99 -3.54 -14.26 -9.67
C ILE A 99 -2.24 -14.55 -10.42
N GLN A 100 -1.16 -14.89 -9.71
CA GLN A 100 0.14 -15.17 -10.32
C GLN A 100 0.12 -16.42 -11.21
N GLU A 101 -0.54 -17.50 -10.78
CA GLU A 101 -0.74 -18.70 -11.59
C GLU A 101 -1.51 -18.39 -12.88
N GLN A 102 -2.60 -17.63 -12.78
CA GLN A 102 -3.38 -17.21 -13.95
C GLN A 102 -2.56 -16.35 -14.93
N ASP A 103 -1.78 -15.41 -14.41
CA ASP A 103 -0.92 -14.55 -15.22
C ASP A 103 0.18 -15.36 -15.94
N ALA A 104 0.79 -16.33 -15.24
CA ALA A 104 1.78 -17.24 -15.81
C ALA A 104 1.15 -18.11 -16.92
N GLU A 105 -0.01 -18.74 -16.65
CA GLU A 105 -0.75 -19.50 -17.65
C GLU A 105 -1.07 -18.68 -18.91
N TRP A 106 -1.56 -17.46 -18.72
CA TRP A 106 -1.93 -16.60 -19.83
C TRP A 106 -0.72 -16.17 -20.66
N LYS A 107 0.41 -15.84 -20.01
CA LYS A 107 1.69 -15.55 -20.67
C LYS A 107 2.18 -16.75 -21.47
N ASN A 108 2.09 -17.96 -20.91
CA ASN A 108 2.52 -19.20 -21.55
C ASN A 108 1.68 -19.53 -22.79
N ARG A 109 0.34 -19.47 -22.68
CA ARG A 109 -0.57 -19.69 -23.82
C ARG A 109 -0.30 -18.72 -24.98
N LYS A 110 0.08 -17.47 -24.68
CA LYS A 110 0.49 -16.48 -25.70
C LYS A 110 1.91 -16.73 -26.23
N GLY A 111 2.82 -17.13 -25.35
CA GLY A 111 4.24 -17.36 -25.62
C GLY A 111 4.52 -18.60 -26.46
N GLU A 112 3.72 -19.66 -26.32
CA GLU A 112 3.82 -20.90 -27.12
C GLU A 112 3.76 -20.62 -28.62
N ARG A 113 2.91 -19.69 -29.05
CA ARG A 113 2.79 -19.29 -30.46
C ARG A 113 4.00 -18.51 -30.99
N ALA A 114 4.83 -17.99 -30.09
CA ALA A 114 6.01 -17.19 -30.39
C ALA A 114 7.33 -17.89 -30.00
N GLY A 115 7.28 -19.17 -29.59
CA GLY A 115 8.45 -19.94 -29.18
C GLY A 115 9.19 -19.38 -27.97
N ARG A 116 8.48 -18.71 -27.04
CA ARG A 116 9.07 -18.14 -25.82
C ARG A 116 9.15 -19.21 -24.72
N GLU A 117 10.17 -19.08 -23.87
CA GLU A 117 10.32 -19.92 -22.68
C GLU A 117 9.09 -19.80 -21.75
N PRO A 118 8.67 -20.90 -21.10
CA PRO A 118 7.63 -20.87 -20.09
C PRO A 118 7.97 -19.94 -18.94
N VAL A 119 6.99 -19.14 -18.53
CA VAL A 119 7.02 -18.29 -17.35
C VAL A 119 6.35 -19.06 -16.22
N GLU A 120 7.06 -19.22 -15.11
CA GLU A 120 6.53 -19.79 -13.87
C GLU A 120 6.08 -18.67 -12.91
N PRO A 121 5.05 -18.88 -12.08
CA PRO A 121 4.68 -17.94 -11.03
C PRO A 121 5.76 -17.87 -9.93
N LEU A 122 5.83 -16.75 -9.19
CA LEU A 122 6.80 -16.62 -8.09
C LEU A 122 6.52 -17.62 -6.96
N TYR A 123 5.27 -18.06 -6.83
CA TYR A 123 4.82 -19.14 -5.96
C TYR A 123 3.40 -19.56 -6.37
N THR A 124 3.04 -20.78 -6.00
CA THR A 124 1.73 -21.40 -6.31
C THR A 124 0.75 -21.25 -5.15
N VAL A 125 -0.52 -21.60 -5.39
CA VAL A 125 -1.53 -21.67 -4.32
C VAL A 125 -1.11 -22.70 -3.27
N GLU A 126 -0.48 -23.80 -3.67
CA GLU A 126 0.05 -24.82 -2.75
C GLU A 126 1.15 -24.23 -1.83
N ASP A 127 2.04 -23.41 -2.39
CA ASP A 127 3.07 -22.72 -1.61
C ASP A 127 2.46 -21.73 -0.60
N ALA A 128 1.42 -20.98 -1.01
CA ALA A 128 0.73 -20.06 -0.13
C ALA A 128 -0.02 -20.76 1.02
N GLN A 129 -0.59 -21.95 0.78
CA GLN A 129 -1.25 -22.75 1.83
C GLN A 129 -0.29 -23.18 2.94
N LYS A 130 0.98 -23.47 2.59
CA LYS A 130 1.99 -23.90 3.56
C LYS A 130 2.38 -22.81 4.56
N VAL A 131 2.13 -21.53 4.26
CA VAL A 131 2.53 -20.40 5.11
C VAL A 131 1.98 -20.53 6.53
N ALA A 132 0.74 -20.99 6.68
CA ALA A 132 0.09 -21.14 7.98
C ALA A 132 0.88 -22.06 8.94
N GLU A 133 1.62 -23.05 8.42
CA GLU A 133 2.44 -23.97 9.22
C GLU A 133 3.66 -23.29 9.86
N TYR A 134 4.08 -22.14 9.32
CA TYR A 134 5.25 -21.38 9.80
C TYR A 134 4.85 -20.24 10.73
N VAL A 135 3.55 -19.94 10.85
CA VAL A 135 3.06 -18.77 11.58
C VAL A 135 2.89 -19.07 13.07
N ARG A 136 3.49 -18.20 13.89
CA ARG A 136 3.27 -18.10 15.33
C ARG A 136 2.61 -16.76 15.63
N THR A 137 1.43 -16.79 16.24
CA THR A 137 0.70 -15.57 16.58
C THR A 137 1.13 -14.99 17.93
N CYS A 138 0.90 -13.69 18.09
CA CYS A 138 1.01 -12.96 19.36
C CYS A 138 -0.09 -11.91 19.46
N GLU A 139 -0.22 -11.32 20.65
CA GLU A 139 -1.15 -10.21 20.91
C GLU A 139 -0.39 -8.91 21.18
N TYR A 140 -1.05 -7.78 20.97
CA TYR A 140 -0.43 -6.47 21.24
C TYR A 140 0.06 -6.35 22.68
N GLY A 141 1.20 -5.70 22.85
CA GLY A 141 1.83 -5.49 24.16
C GLY A 141 2.53 -6.71 24.76
N GLN A 142 2.35 -7.90 24.18
CA GLN A 142 3.02 -9.12 24.64
C GLN A 142 4.52 -9.06 24.33
N ILE A 143 5.36 -9.23 25.35
CA ILE A 143 6.80 -9.44 25.16
C ILE A 143 7.05 -10.90 24.81
N ILE A 144 7.77 -11.13 23.72
CA ILE A 144 8.15 -12.46 23.22
C ILE A 144 9.66 -12.56 23.28
N ASP A 145 10.18 -13.54 24.01
CA ASP A 145 11.57 -13.97 23.88
C ASP A 145 11.70 -14.75 22.56
N LEU A 146 12.20 -14.06 21.52
CA LEU A 146 12.26 -14.61 20.16
C LEU A 146 13.39 -15.65 20.05
N CYS A 147 14.56 -15.28 20.54
CA CYS A 147 15.76 -16.13 20.66
C CYS A 147 16.71 -15.52 21.71
N GLU A 148 17.86 -16.16 21.94
CA GLU A 148 18.82 -15.69 22.95
C GLU A 148 19.25 -14.24 22.69
N GLY A 149 19.00 -13.38 23.69
CA GLY A 149 19.34 -11.96 23.63
C GLY A 149 18.41 -11.11 22.75
N VAL A 150 17.29 -11.65 22.23
CA VAL A 150 16.34 -10.89 21.39
C VAL A 150 14.92 -11.00 21.93
N ARG A 151 14.34 -9.85 22.29
CA ARG A 151 12.95 -9.72 22.72
C ARG A 151 12.19 -8.85 21.75
N VAL A 152 10.94 -9.20 21.46
CA VAL A 152 10.10 -8.45 20.53
C VAL A 152 8.74 -8.15 21.16
N LYS A 153 8.15 -7.03 20.77
CA LYS A 153 6.80 -6.62 21.19
C LYS A 153 6.10 -5.93 20.03
N PHE A 154 4.91 -6.42 19.71
CA PHE A 154 4.03 -5.87 18.68
C PHE A 154 3.09 -4.87 19.34
N GLN A 155 2.91 -3.70 18.74
CA GLN A 155 2.04 -2.64 19.23
C GLN A 155 1.17 -2.14 18.08
N ASP A 156 -0.07 -1.77 18.38
CA ASP A 156 -1.04 -1.40 17.35
C ASP A 156 -0.55 -0.22 16.52
N ALA A 157 -0.44 -0.41 15.20
CA ALA A 157 -0.04 0.65 14.28
C ALA A 157 -1.23 1.46 13.75
N GLY A 158 -2.47 1.02 13.99
CA GLY A 158 -3.68 1.73 13.55
C GLY A 158 -3.90 1.76 12.03
N HIS A 159 -3.12 1.02 11.24
CA HIS A 159 -3.15 1.07 9.78
C HIS A 159 -4.15 0.10 9.15
N LEU A 160 -4.12 -1.14 9.62
CA LEU A 160 -5.00 -2.23 9.22
C LEU A 160 -5.39 -3.03 10.47
N LEU A 161 -6.48 -3.77 10.41
CA LEU A 161 -6.86 -4.68 11.47
C LEU A 161 -5.72 -5.69 11.73
N GLY A 162 -5.13 -5.66 12.91
CA GLY A 162 -3.96 -6.48 13.26
C GLY A 162 -2.60 -5.86 12.92
N SER A 163 -2.55 -4.72 12.24
CA SER A 163 -1.29 -4.03 11.92
C SER A 163 -0.49 -3.66 13.17
N ALA A 164 0.83 -3.78 13.07
CA ALA A 164 1.71 -3.54 14.20
C ALA A 164 2.99 -2.82 13.80
N PHE A 165 3.41 -1.89 14.65
CA PHE A 165 4.83 -1.54 14.73
C PHE A 165 5.50 -2.50 15.72
N ILE A 166 6.77 -2.80 15.45
CA ILE A 166 7.50 -3.86 16.12
C ILE A 166 8.67 -3.24 16.86
N TRP A 167 8.63 -3.32 18.18
CA TRP A 167 9.78 -3.01 19.03
C TRP A 167 10.64 -4.26 19.20
N VAL A 168 11.94 -4.11 19.00
CA VAL A 168 12.94 -5.17 19.16
C VAL A 168 14.01 -4.67 20.13
N GLU A 169 14.25 -5.42 21.19
CA GLU A 169 15.42 -5.26 22.04
C GLU A 169 16.39 -6.39 21.76
N MET A 170 17.64 -6.01 21.53
CA MET A 170 18.72 -6.91 21.13
C MET A 170 19.94 -6.70 22.02
N THR A 171 20.49 -7.79 22.53
CA THR A 171 21.71 -7.81 23.34
C THR A 171 22.73 -8.74 22.70
N GLU A 172 23.91 -8.21 22.35
CA GLU A 172 25.02 -8.94 21.74
C GLU A 172 26.34 -8.45 22.35
N ALA A 173 27.19 -9.38 22.77
CA ALA A 173 28.49 -9.08 23.40
C ALA A 173 28.41 -8.07 24.56
N GLY A 174 27.32 -8.09 25.34
CA GLY A 174 27.10 -7.21 26.49
C GLY A 174 26.61 -5.79 26.16
N VAL A 175 26.39 -5.47 24.88
CA VAL A 175 25.74 -4.22 24.44
C VAL A 175 24.27 -4.50 24.21
N THR A 176 23.38 -3.67 24.75
CA THR A 176 21.93 -3.72 24.51
C THR A 176 21.49 -2.52 23.69
N LYS A 177 20.68 -2.76 22.66
CA LYS A 177 20.05 -1.74 21.82
C LYS A 177 18.58 -2.05 21.61
N THR A 178 17.81 -1.00 21.39
CA THR A 178 16.39 -1.07 21.00
C THR A 178 16.17 -0.46 19.62
N ILE A 179 15.32 -1.07 18.82
CA ILE A 179 14.91 -0.55 17.51
C ILE A 179 13.42 -0.73 17.33
N VAL A 180 12.76 0.25 16.73
CA VAL A 180 11.34 0.16 16.33
C VAL A 180 11.24 0.16 14.82
N PHE A 181 10.47 -0.78 14.26
CA PHE A 181 10.04 -0.76 12.87
C PHE A 181 8.58 -0.37 12.84
N SER A 182 8.25 0.74 12.18
CA SER A 182 6.88 1.25 12.17
C SER A 182 5.89 0.33 11.46
N GLY A 183 6.35 -0.41 10.44
CA GLY A 183 5.44 -0.87 9.39
C GLY A 183 4.75 0.34 8.76
N ASP A 184 3.49 0.18 8.40
CA ASP A 184 2.66 1.31 7.99
C ASP A 184 1.93 1.88 9.21
N ILE A 185 2.00 3.20 9.38
CA ILE A 185 1.38 3.93 10.48
C ILE A 185 0.00 4.38 10.02
N GLY A 186 -1.00 4.09 10.85
CA GLY A 186 -2.39 4.43 10.64
C GLY A 186 -2.67 5.92 10.71
N ASN A 187 -3.71 6.33 9.97
CA ASN A 187 -4.36 7.60 10.25
C ASN A 187 -5.16 7.53 11.59
N VAL A 188 -5.50 8.68 12.16
CA VAL A 188 -6.29 8.75 13.41
C VAL A 188 -7.79 8.85 13.14
N ASP A 189 -8.59 8.62 14.18
CA ASP A 189 -10.06 8.73 14.19
C ASP A 189 -10.75 7.90 13.10
N GLN A 190 -10.18 6.73 12.78
CA GLN A 190 -10.75 5.81 11.79
C GLN A 190 -11.95 5.04 12.39
N PRO A 191 -13.02 4.78 11.62
CA PRO A 191 -14.28 4.27 12.16
C PRO A 191 -14.24 2.83 12.68
N ILE A 192 -13.29 2.02 12.19
CA ILE A 192 -13.21 0.57 12.49
C ILE A 192 -11.82 0.10 12.93
N ILE A 193 -10.85 1.01 12.93
CA ILE A 193 -9.46 0.76 13.32
C ILE A 193 -9.12 1.74 14.44
N ARG A 194 -8.40 1.28 15.47
CA ARG A 194 -7.95 2.14 16.57
C ARG A 194 -6.86 3.08 16.10
N ASP A 195 -6.71 4.19 16.82
CA ASP A 195 -5.55 5.05 16.65
C ASP A 195 -4.24 4.29 16.93
N PRO A 196 -3.15 4.65 16.22
CA PRO A 196 -1.83 4.10 16.48
C PRO A 196 -1.43 4.23 17.97
N SER A 197 -0.89 3.16 18.53
CA SER A 197 -0.38 3.16 19.90
C SER A 197 0.81 4.11 20.05
N ARG A 198 0.90 4.75 21.22
CA ARG A 198 2.04 5.62 21.57
C ARG A 198 3.26 4.81 22.02
N PHE A 199 4.45 5.29 21.70
CA PHE A 199 5.72 4.72 22.13
C PHE A 199 6.71 5.83 22.52
N THR A 200 7.45 5.64 23.61
CA THR A 200 8.16 6.75 24.29
C THR A 200 9.65 6.85 23.96
N GLY A 201 10.26 5.82 23.37
CA GLY A 201 11.67 5.88 22.99
C GLY A 201 12.27 4.57 22.52
N ALA A 202 13.32 4.69 21.71
CA ALA A 202 14.15 3.61 21.21
C ALA A 202 15.48 4.19 20.72
N ASP A 203 16.56 3.41 20.71
CA ASP A 203 17.84 3.86 20.17
C ASP A 203 17.77 4.12 18.66
N TYR A 204 16.94 3.36 17.95
CA TYR A 204 16.80 3.42 16.50
C TYR A 204 15.34 3.31 16.08
N VAL A 205 14.99 3.96 14.97
CA VAL A 205 13.65 3.84 14.38
C VAL A 205 13.77 3.67 12.87
N VAL A 206 13.10 2.67 12.31
CA VAL A 206 12.84 2.52 10.88
C VAL A 206 11.39 2.90 10.65
N MET A 207 11.15 3.96 9.88
CA MET A 207 9.85 4.63 9.81
C MET A 207 9.38 4.79 8.36
N GLU A 208 8.11 4.49 8.10
CA GLU A 208 7.46 4.76 6.82
C GLU A 208 7.37 6.26 6.50
N SER A 209 7.17 6.58 5.24
CA SER A 209 7.07 7.97 4.77
C SER A 209 6.14 8.13 3.58
N THR A 210 5.09 7.31 3.48
CA THR A 210 4.21 7.25 2.31
C THR A 210 3.64 8.62 1.95
N TYR A 211 3.28 9.40 2.98
CA TYR A 211 2.78 10.77 2.86
C TYR A 211 3.68 11.79 3.58
N GLY A 212 4.99 11.52 3.69
CA GLY A 212 5.93 12.42 4.36
C GLY A 212 6.05 13.81 3.72
N ASP A 213 5.49 14.02 2.52
CA ASP A 213 5.50 15.27 1.75
C ASP A 213 4.23 16.13 1.92
N ARG A 214 3.12 15.58 2.45
CA ARG A 214 1.81 16.26 2.42
C ARG A 214 0.85 15.81 3.52
N ASN A 215 -0.10 16.68 3.83
CA ASN A 215 -1.24 16.35 4.68
C ASN A 215 -2.43 15.87 3.86
N HIS A 216 -3.31 15.08 4.48
CA HIS A 216 -4.61 14.77 3.89
C HIS A 216 -5.45 16.04 3.85
N LYS A 217 -6.39 16.14 2.90
CA LYS A 217 -7.36 17.23 2.93
C LYS A 217 -8.33 16.98 4.09
N GLU A 218 -8.62 18.01 4.87
CA GLU A 218 -9.68 17.94 5.89
C GLU A 218 -11.01 17.58 5.21
N VAL A 219 -11.60 16.47 5.62
CA VAL A 219 -12.95 16.06 5.22
C VAL A 219 -13.84 16.21 6.43
N TRP A 220 -14.78 17.16 6.37
CA TRP A 220 -15.67 17.49 7.47
C TRP A 220 -16.72 16.40 7.74
N SER A 221 -17.09 15.62 6.72
CA SER A 221 -17.97 14.45 6.87
C SER A 221 -17.91 13.52 5.65
N TYR A 222 -17.22 12.38 5.79
CA TYR A 222 -17.16 11.34 4.74
C TYR A 222 -18.53 10.77 4.37
N THR A 223 -19.39 10.62 5.37
CA THR A 223 -20.73 10.04 5.23
C THR A 223 -21.65 10.94 4.42
N ASP A 224 -21.57 12.27 4.60
CA ASP A 224 -22.40 13.23 3.87
C ASP A 224 -22.05 13.28 2.38
N ASP A 225 -20.76 13.44 2.06
CA ASP A 225 -20.32 13.51 0.68
C ASP A 225 -20.69 12.20 -0.06
N LEU A 226 -20.48 11.04 0.58
CA LEU A 226 -20.72 9.74 -0.06
C LEU A 226 -22.22 9.54 -0.30
N ALA A 227 -23.05 9.96 0.66
CA ALA A 227 -24.49 9.97 0.49
C ALA A 227 -24.92 10.87 -0.67
N GLU A 228 -24.35 12.07 -0.80
CA GLU A 228 -24.67 13.00 -1.89
C GLU A 228 -24.39 12.37 -3.26
N ILE A 229 -23.22 11.74 -3.42
CA ILE A 229 -22.86 11.10 -4.69
C ILE A 229 -23.77 9.92 -5.00
N ILE A 230 -24.07 9.10 -4.00
CA ILE A 230 -25.00 7.99 -4.18
C ILE A 230 -26.38 8.52 -4.59
N ASP A 231 -26.93 9.49 -3.86
CA ASP A 231 -28.25 10.06 -4.14
C ASP A 231 -28.31 10.72 -5.53
N LYS A 232 -27.34 11.57 -5.86
CA LYS A 232 -27.23 12.25 -7.16
C LYS A 232 -27.10 11.26 -8.31
N THR A 233 -26.33 10.19 -8.15
CA THR A 233 -26.11 9.17 -9.20
C THR A 233 -27.35 8.29 -9.38
N MET A 234 -27.97 7.89 -8.27
CA MET A 234 -29.18 7.07 -8.28
C MET A 234 -30.38 7.83 -8.83
N ALA A 235 -30.52 9.14 -8.51
CA ALA A 235 -31.59 10.00 -9.00
C ALA A 235 -31.63 10.13 -10.53
N ARG A 236 -30.48 9.99 -11.20
CA ARG A 236 -30.36 9.98 -12.67
C ARG A 236 -30.34 8.57 -13.28
N GLY A 237 -30.57 7.53 -12.47
CA GLY A 237 -30.68 6.14 -12.92
C GLY A 237 -29.35 5.43 -13.20
N GLY A 238 -28.23 5.96 -12.69
CA GLY A 238 -26.90 5.39 -12.91
C GLY A 238 -26.40 4.49 -11.79
N ASN A 239 -25.27 3.85 -12.05
CA ASN A 239 -24.56 3.05 -11.05
C ASN A 239 -23.44 3.87 -10.41
N VAL A 240 -23.20 3.66 -9.12
CA VAL A 240 -21.97 4.11 -8.45
C VAL A 240 -21.00 2.94 -8.44
N VAL A 241 -19.91 3.05 -9.18
CA VAL A 241 -18.85 2.03 -9.21
C VAL A 241 -17.67 2.54 -8.37
N ILE A 242 -17.27 1.76 -7.38
CA ILE A 242 -16.23 2.12 -6.42
C ILE A 242 -15.08 1.10 -6.53
N PRO A 243 -14.00 1.42 -7.27
CA PRO A 243 -12.74 0.68 -7.18
C PRO A 243 -12.21 0.73 -5.75
N SER A 244 -12.01 -0.42 -5.12
CA SER A 244 -11.59 -0.50 -3.72
C SER A 244 -10.62 -1.67 -3.47
N PHE A 245 -9.71 -1.50 -2.52
CA PHE A 245 -8.91 -2.61 -2.01
C PHE A 245 -9.81 -3.56 -1.20
N ALA A 246 -9.57 -4.86 -1.35
CA ALA A 246 -10.43 -5.89 -0.77
C ALA A 246 -10.40 -5.89 0.77
N VAL A 247 -9.30 -5.47 1.37
CA VAL A 247 -9.06 -5.43 2.82
C VAL A 247 -8.81 -3.97 3.24
N GLY A 248 -9.40 -3.54 4.37
CA GLY A 248 -9.36 -2.16 4.85
C GLY A 248 -10.44 -1.30 4.21
N ARG A 249 -10.16 -0.74 3.02
CA ARG A 249 -11.03 0.24 2.36
C ARG A 249 -12.46 -0.24 2.14
N THR A 250 -12.63 -1.49 1.72
CA THR A 250 -13.97 -2.04 1.48
C THR A 250 -14.78 -2.11 2.78
N GLN A 251 -14.16 -2.48 3.89
CA GLN A 251 -14.84 -2.56 5.19
C GLN A 251 -15.24 -1.17 5.70
N GLU A 252 -14.38 -0.16 5.55
CA GLU A 252 -14.74 1.22 5.87
C GLU A 252 -15.92 1.74 5.03
N LEU A 253 -15.94 1.43 3.72
CA LEU A 253 -17.09 1.79 2.88
C LEU A 253 -18.38 1.13 3.36
N LEU A 254 -18.34 -0.14 3.79
CA LEU A 254 -19.51 -0.81 4.34
C LEU A 254 -19.99 -0.15 5.63
N TYR A 255 -19.06 0.28 6.49
CA TYR A 255 -19.39 1.04 7.70
C TYR A 255 -20.13 2.34 7.34
N PHE A 256 -19.59 3.16 6.43
CA PHE A 256 -20.22 4.42 6.04
C PHE A 256 -21.55 4.22 5.33
N ILE A 257 -21.65 3.24 4.42
CA ILE A 257 -22.90 2.94 3.72
C ILE A 257 -24.00 2.50 4.70
N ARG A 258 -23.64 1.72 5.73
CA ARG A 258 -24.57 1.36 6.81
C ARG A 258 -25.08 2.60 7.52
N GLU A 259 -24.20 3.52 7.93
CA GLU A 259 -24.61 4.79 8.54
C GLU A 259 -25.51 5.63 7.62
N ILE A 260 -25.19 5.70 6.33
CA ILE A 260 -25.98 6.42 5.31
C ILE A 260 -27.42 5.87 5.26
N LYS A 261 -27.56 4.54 5.30
CA LYS A 261 -28.87 3.87 5.28
C LYS A 261 -29.62 4.06 6.59
N ASP A 262 -28.95 3.87 7.73
CA ASP A 262 -29.55 4.04 9.06
C ASP A 262 -30.10 5.47 9.26
N LYS A 263 -29.36 6.48 8.75
CA LYS A 263 -29.75 7.90 8.80
C LYS A 263 -30.69 8.32 7.67
N GLY A 264 -31.00 7.43 6.72
CA GLY A 264 -31.89 7.72 5.58
C GLY A 264 -31.39 8.86 4.69
N MET A 265 -30.08 8.98 4.49
CA MET A 265 -29.46 10.14 3.83
C MET A 265 -29.65 10.13 2.31
N VAL A 266 -29.82 8.94 1.71
CA VAL A 266 -30.19 8.77 0.30
C VAL A 266 -31.71 8.75 0.18
N LYS A 267 -32.28 9.73 -0.53
CA LYS A 267 -33.72 9.94 -0.67
C LYS A 267 -34.27 9.38 -1.97
N SER A 268 -33.47 9.39 -3.04
CA SER A 268 -33.87 8.92 -4.36
C SER A 268 -34.19 7.43 -4.36
N VAL A 269 -33.37 6.64 -3.65
CA VAL A 269 -33.51 5.19 -3.50
C VAL A 269 -33.10 4.79 -2.06
N PRO A 270 -33.98 4.89 -1.04
CA PRO A 270 -33.59 4.72 0.36
C PRO A 270 -32.92 3.38 0.71
N ASN A 271 -33.36 2.28 0.10
CA ASN A 271 -32.76 0.95 0.26
C ASN A 271 -31.95 0.54 -0.98
N PHE A 272 -31.11 1.43 -1.49
CA PHE A 272 -30.33 1.17 -2.69
C PHE A 272 -29.52 -0.14 -2.60
N PRO A 273 -29.52 -0.99 -3.64
CA PRO A 273 -28.72 -2.21 -3.66
C PRO A 273 -27.23 -1.93 -3.61
N VAL A 274 -26.49 -2.72 -2.83
CA VAL A 274 -25.03 -2.63 -2.71
C VAL A 274 -24.43 -3.99 -2.96
N TYR A 275 -23.49 -4.06 -3.91
CA TYR A 275 -22.81 -5.28 -4.30
C TYR A 275 -21.33 -5.19 -3.98
N ILE A 276 -20.80 -6.17 -3.24
CA ILE A 276 -19.36 -6.42 -3.14
C ILE A 276 -19.01 -7.50 -4.14
N ASP A 277 -18.34 -7.12 -5.23
CA ASP A 277 -17.85 -8.05 -6.23
C ASP A 277 -16.35 -8.31 -6.09
N SER A 278 -16.02 -8.98 -4.98
CA SER A 278 -14.69 -9.47 -4.65
C SER A 278 -14.78 -10.64 -3.65
N PRO A 279 -14.45 -11.88 -4.07
CA PRO A 279 -14.38 -13.02 -3.15
C PRO A 279 -13.43 -12.79 -1.98
N LEU A 280 -12.31 -12.09 -2.23
CA LEU A 280 -11.35 -11.71 -1.19
C LEU A 280 -11.97 -10.73 -0.20
N ALA A 281 -12.70 -9.71 -0.67
CA ALA A 281 -13.32 -8.72 0.21
C ALA A 281 -14.38 -9.34 1.13
N ARG A 282 -15.13 -10.34 0.64
CA ARG A 282 -16.03 -11.12 1.49
C ARG A 282 -15.29 -11.85 2.60
N LYS A 283 -14.23 -12.60 2.26
CA LYS A 283 -13.41 -13.33 3.25
C LYS A 283 -12.79 -12.38 4.26
N ALA A 284 -12.29 -11.22 3.81
CA ALA A 284 -11.77 -10.19 4.69
C ALA A 284 -12.85 -9.66 5.63
N THR A 285 -14.06 -9.38 5.13
CA THR A 285 -15.19 -8.93 5.95
C THR A 285 -15.54 -9.95 7.04
N GLN A 286 -15.41 -11.26 6.78
CA GLN A 286 -15.60 -12.30 7.80
C GLN A 286 -14.59 -12.21 8.94
N VAL A 287 -13.32 -11.89 8.64
CA VAL A 287 -12.29 -11.64 9.68
C VAL A 287 -12.67 -10.42 10.52
N PHE A 288 -13.13 -9.35 9.88
CA PHE A 288 -13.61 -8.13 10.53
C PHE A 288 -14.93 -8.32 11.31
N THR A 289 -15.60 -9.46 11.19
CA THR A 289 -16.77 -9.83 12.02
C THR A 289 -16.48 -10.99 12.98
N GLY A 290 -15.21 -11.43 13.05
CA GLY A 290 -14.79 -12.56 13.86
C GLY A 290 -14.45 -12.18 15.31
N ASP A 291 -13.47 -12.88 15.88
CA ASP A 291 -12.99 -12.59 17.24
C ASP A 291 -12.04 -11.38 17.25
N LEU A 292 -12.59 -10.21 17.59
CA LEU A 292 -11.85 -8.95 17.64
C LEU A 292 -11.41 -8.54 19.05
N ARG A 293 -11.44 -9.47 20.03
CA ARG A 293 -10.98 -9.18 21.40
C ARG A 293 -9.53 -8.74 21.37
N GLY A 294 -9.26 -7.59 21.97
CA GLY A 294 -7.93 -6.97 21.99
C GLY A 294 -7.63 -6.04 20.80
N TYR A 295 -8.51 -5.95 19.79
CA TYR A 295 -8.30 -5.15 18.56
C TYR A 295 -9.34 -4.03 18.35
N LEU A 296 -10.50 -4.07 19.02
CA LEU A 296 -11.51 -2.99 18.98
C LEU A 296 -11.56 -2.18 20.26
N ASP A 297 -11.79 -0.87 20.15
CA ASP A 297 -12.12 -0.03 21.31
C ASP A 297 -13.52 -0.34 21.87
N GLU A 298 -13.88 0.27 23.00
CA GLU A 298 -15.17 0.03 23.66
C GLU A 298 -16.37 0.45 22.78
N ALA A 299 -16.23 1.51 22.00
CA ALA A 299 -17.29 2.02 21.12
C ALA A 299 -17.56 1.05 19.95
N ALA A 300 -16.51 0.54 19.32
CA ALA A 300 -16.61 -0.45 18.25
C ALA A 300 -17.12 -1.80 18.78
N LEU A 301 -16.70 -2.22 19.99
CA LEU A 301 -17.24 -3.41 20.65
C LEU A 301 -18.76 -3.32 20.87
N ALA A 302 -19.29 -2.14 21.21
CA ALA A 302 -20.72 -1.93 21.33
C ALA A 302 -21.46 -2.10 19.98
N LEU A 303 -20.85 -1.69 18.87
CA LEU A 303 -21.39 -1.85 17.51
C LEU A 303 -21.36 -3.29 16.99
N VAL A 304 -20.47 -4.15 17.51
CA VAL A 304 -20.41 -5.58 17.16
C VAL A 304 -21.05 -6.49 18.21
N ALA A 305 -21.67 -5.95 19.26
CA ALA A 305 -22.26 -6.73 20.34
C ALA A 305 -23.38 -7.68 19.87
N ASP A 306 -24.05 -7.37 18.75
CA ASP A 306 -25.04 -8.24 18.09
C ASP A 306 -24.44 -9.15 16.99
N GLY A 307 -23.12 -9.08 16.79
CA GLY A 307 -22.33 -9.93 15.92
C GLY A 307 -22.35 -9.58 14.42
N THR A 308 -23.18 -8.64 13.95
CA THR A 308 -23.28 -8.38 12.49
C THR A 308 -23.52 -6.94 12.07
N HIS A 309 -23.92 -6.03 12.97
CA HIS A 309 -24.39 -4.70 12.58
C HIS A 309 -23.31 -3.79 12.00
N MET A 310 -22.02 -4.05 12.27
CA MET A 310 -20.94 -3.18 11.81
C MET A 310 -20.86 -3.07 10.27
N PHE A 311 -21.10 -4.17 9.54
CA PHE A 311 -20.97 -4.24 8.07
C PHE A 311 -22.21 -4.81 7.37
N ASN A 312 -23.32 -4.96 8.08
CA ASN A 312 -24.56 -5.52 7.52
C ASN A 312 -25.65 -4.46 7.45
N PHE A 313 -26.40 -4.45 6.35
CA PHE A 313 -27.52 -3.54 6.11
C PHE A 313 -28.43 -4.11 5.01
N PRO A 314 -29.70 -3.65 4.91
CA PRO A 314 -30.63 -4.13 3.90
C PRO A 314 -30.07 -4.04 2.47
N ASP A 315 -30.31 -5.07 1.66
CA ASP A 315 -29.87 -5.16 0.25
C ASP A 315 -28.34 -5.08 0.01
N LEU A 316 -27.52 -5.48 1.01
CA LEU A 316 -26.13 -5.85 0.80
C LEU A 316 -26.03 -7.25 0.19
N ARG A 317 -25.29 -7.40 -0.91
CA ARG A 317 -25.05 -8.68 -1.59
C ARG A 317 -23.57 -8.84 -1.87
N MET A 318 -23.01 -10.00 -1.53
CA MET A 318 -21.62 -10.34 -1.81
C MET A 318 -21.58 -11.41 -2.89
N THR A 319 -21.00 -11.10 -4.06
CA THR A 319 -20.96 -12.04 -5.18
C THR A 319 -19.74 -12.94 -5.12
N GLU A 320 -19.93 -14.21 -5.46
CA GLU A 320 -18.87 -15.23 -5.43
C GLU A 320 -18.43 -15.61 -6.83
N THR A 321 -19.38 -15.82 -7.72
CA THR A 321 -19.14 -16.45 -9.03
C THR A 321 -18.95 -15.44 -10.15
N VAL A 322 -18.32 -15.89 -11.24
CA VAL A 322 -18.16 -15.09 -12.46
C VAL A 322 -19.52 -14.80 -13.10
N ASP A 323 -20.47 -15.73 -13.02
CA ASP A 323 -21.81 -15.58 -13.60
C ASP A 323 -22.62 -14.53 -12.84
N GLU A 324 -22.56 -14.51 -11.51
CA GLU A 324 -23.14 -13.44 -10.69
C GLU A 324 -22.55 -12.08 -11.06
N SER A 325 -21.22 -11.97 -11.12
CA SER A 325 -20.51 -10.74 -11.53
C SER A 325 -20.94 -10.26 -12.92
N ARG A 326 -21.09 -11.17 -13.89
CA ARG A 326 -21.59 -10.84 -15.24
C ARG A 326 -23.04 -10.34 -15.18
N ALA A 327 -23.92 -11.02 -14.45
CA ALA A 327 -25.32 -10.62 -14.30
C ALA A 327 -25.48 -9.20 -13.73
N LEU A 328 -24.58 -8.78 -12.82
CA LEU A 328 -24.57 -7.40 -12.29
C LEU A 328 -24.41 -6.33 -13.38
N ASN A 329 -23.63 -6.64 -14.43
CA ASN A 329 -23.38 -5.73 -15.54
C ASN A 329 -24.55 -5.65 -16.53
N GLU A 330 -25.39 -6.69 -16.57
CA GLU A 330 -26.57 -6.77 -17.45
C GLU A 330 -27.80 -6.10 -16.82
N ASP A 331 -27.92 -6.15 -15.50
CA ASP A 331 -29.01 -5.51 -14.77
C ASP A 331 -28.83 -3.98 -14.68
N ARG A 332 -29.81 -3.26 -15.26
CA ARG A 332 -29.82 -1.80 -15.38
C ARG A 332 -30.38 -1.07 -14.15
N ALA A 333 -30.87 -1.79 -13.14
CA ALA A 333 -31.33 -1.15 -11.91
C ALA A 333 -30.16 -0.35 -11.27
N PRO A 334 -30.39 0.91 -10.83
CA PRO A 334 -29.37 1.70 -10.14
C PRO A 334 -28.84 0.95 -8.91
N LYS A 335 -27.52 0.84 -8.80
CA LYS A 335 -26.84 0.09 -7.72
C LYS A 335 -25.46 0.64 -7.41
N VAL A 336 -24.98 0.35 -6.20
CA VAL A 336 -23.57 0.55 -5.82
C VAL A 336 -22.82 -0.74 -6.06
N ILE A 337 -21.66 -0.66 -6.73
CA ILE A 337 -20.77 -1.81 -6.99
C ILE A 337 -19.40 -1.48 -6.42
N ILE A 338 -18.98 -2.20 -5.37
CA ILE A 338 -17.64 -2.14 -4.79
C ILE A 338 -16.86 -3.34 -5.31
N SER A 339 -15.74 -3.11 -6.00
CA SER A 339 -14.95 -4.21 -6.58
C SER A 339 -13.45 -3.92 -6.59
N ALA A 340 -12.67 -4.99 -6.50
CA ALA A 340 -11.21 -4.96 -6.55
C ALA A 340 -10.69 -5.11 -8.00
N SER A 341 -9.51 -4.57 -8.34
CA SER A 341 -8.57 -3.86 -7.46
C SER A 341 -8.80 -2.35 -7.33
N GLY A 342 -8.33 -1.74 -6.25
CA GLY A 342 -8.51 -0.31 -5.94
C GLY A 342 -7.88 0.66 -6.95
N MET A 343 -6.92 0.20 -7.76
CA MET A 343 -6.26 1.02 -8.78
C MET A 343 -6.68 0.70 -10.23
N CYS A 344 -7.65 -0.20 -10.40
CA CYS A 344 -8.24 -0.58 -11.70
C CYS A 344 -7.32 -1.33 -12.69
N ASP A 345 -6.15 -1.80 -12.29
CA ASP A 345 -5.22 -2.50 -13.19
C ASP A 345 -5.58 -3.97 -13.45
N ALA A 346 -6.30 -4.60 -12.50
CA ALA A 346 -6.67 -6.00 -12.55
C ALA A 346 -8.02 -6.26 -11.84
N GLY A 347 -8.50 -7.50 -11.94
CA GLY A 347 -9.70 -7.95 -11.23
C GLY A 347 -11.02 -7.57 -11.90
N ARG A 348 -12.11 -7.88 -11.18
CA ARG A 348 -13.49 -7.75 -11.68
C ARG A 348 -13.89 -6.30 -11.93
N ILE A 349 -13.27 -5.34 -11.24
CA ILE A 349 -13.51 -3.90 -11.44
C ILE A 349 -13.35 -3.48 -12.91
N ARG A 350 -12.42 -4.08 -13.66
CA ARG A 350 -12.20 -3.75 -15.07
C ARG A 350 -13.43 -4.06 -15.93
N HIS A 351 -14.14 -5.15 -15.60
CA HIS A 351 -15.39 -5.48 -16.27
C HIS A 351 -16.49 -4.49 -15.92
N HIS A 352 -16.61 -4.06 -14.66
CA HIS A 352 -17.58 -3.03 -14.27
C HIS A 352 -17.29 -1.68 -14.93
N LEU A 353 -16.02 -1.28 -15.02
CA LEU A 353 -15.62 -0.08 -15.75
C LEU A 353 -16.00 -0.17 -17.23
N LYS A 354 -15.77 -1.32 -17.89
CA LYS A 354 -16.19 -1.52 -19.30
C LYS A 354 -17.67 -1.23 -19.52
N HIS A 355 -18.53 -1.60 -18.57
CA HIS A 355 -19.99 -1.43 -18.71
C HIS A 355 -20.51 -0.08 -18.21
N ASN A 356 -19.71 0.68 -17.46
CA ASN A 356 -20.17 1.94 -16.83
C ASN A 356 -19.45 3.19 -17.32
N LEU A 357 -18.21 3.11 -17.83
CA LEU A 357 -17.45 4.30 -18.25
C LEU A 357 -18.14 5.13 -19.33
N TRP A 358 -18.82 4.49 -20.28
CA TRP A 358 -19.50 5.16 -21.39
C TRP A 358 -20.90 5.70 -21.03
N ARG A 359 -21.37 5.43 -19.81
CA ARG A 359 -22.71 5.81 -19.34
C ARG A 359 -22.65 7.15 -18.60
N PRO A 360 -23.21 8.25 -19.15
CA PRO A 360 -23.16 9.57 -18.51
C PRO A 360 -23.95 9.64 -17.19
N GLU A 361 -24.91 8.73 -16.99
CA GLU A 361 -25.65 8.62 -15.74
C GLU A 361 -24.83 7.96 -14.62
N SER A 362 -23.77 7.20 -14.92
CA SER A 362 -22.99 6.50 -13.89
C SER A 362 -21.92 7.41 -13.26
N THR A 363 -21.44 7.01 -12.07
CA THR A 363 -20.30 7.63 -11.38
C THR A 363 -19.25 6.57 -11.09
N ILE A 364 -17.98 6.90 -11.34
CA ILE A 364 -16.84 6.13 -10.86
C ILE A 364 -16.21 6.92 -9.70
N ALA A 365 -16.32 6.39 -8.49
CA ALA A 365 -15.83 7.03 -7.27
C ALA A 365 -14.54 6.34 -6.80
N PHE A 366 -13.41 7.02 -6.95
CA PHE A 366 -12.12 6.56 -6.47
C PHE A 366 -11.94 6.94 -5.00
N VAL A 367 -11.69 5.95 -4.14
CA VAL A 367 -11.65 6.13 -2.66
C VAL A 367 -10.28 5.80 -2.05
N GLY A 368 -9.26 5.68 -2.88
CA GLY A 368 -7.91 5.33 -2.47
C GLY A 368 -6.87 5.87 -3.44
N TYR A 369 -5.61 5.82 -3.04
CA TYR A 369 -4.50 6.32 -3.84
C TYR A 369 -4.43 5.64 -5.22
N GLN A 370 -4.21 6.46 -6.25
CA GLN A 370 -4.06 6.01 -7.63
C GLN A 370 -2.62 6.26 -8.08
N GLY A 371 -1.83 5.18 -8.11
CA GLY A 371 -0.41 5.22 -8.48
C GLY A 371 -0.18 5.67 -9.92
N GLU A 372 1.00 6.21 -10.21
CA GLU A 372 1.31 6.70 -11.55
C GLU A 372 1.34 5.59 -12.62
N GLY A 373 0.51 5.79 -13.64
CA GLY A 373 0.39 4.91 -14.79
C GLY A 373 -0.55 3.72 -14.61
N THR A 374 -1.31 3.68 -13.52
CA THR A 374 -2.46 2.79 -13.40
C THR A 374 -3.63 3.28 -14.25
N LEU A 375 -4.58 2.40 -14.57
CA LEU A 375 -5.81 2.81 -15.26
C LEU A 375 -6.61 3.82 -14.43
N GLY A 376 -6.68 3.62 -13.11
CA GLY A 376 -7.41 4.54 -12.24
C GLY A 376 -6.81 5.95 -12.24
N ARG A 377 -5.47 6.07 -12.30
CA ARG A 377 -4.83 7.38 -12.42
C ARG A 377 -5.13 8.07 -13.75
N GLN A 378 -5.10 7.33 -14.87
CA GLN A 378 -5.45 7.88 -16.18
C GLN A 378 -6.89 8.43 -16.21
N LEU A 379 -7.82 7.72 -15.58
CA LEU A 379 -9.21 8.16 -15.47
C LEU A 379 -9.34 9.44 -14.63
N LEU A 380 -8.64 9.52 -13.50
CA LEU A 380 -8.62 10.74 -12.67
C LEU A 380 -7.96 11.94 -13.34
N ASP A 381 -6.95 11.71 -14.17
CA ASP A 381 -6.26 12.76 -14.94
C ASP A 381 -7.12 13.27 -16.13
N GLY A 382 -8.35 12.76 -16.30
CA GLY A 382 -9.34 13.28 -17.25
C GLY A 382 -9.30 12.63 -18.64
N ALA A 383 -8.78 11.40 -18.76
CA ALA A 383 -8.78 10.66 -20.02
C ALA A 383 -10.19 10.58 -20.64
N GLN A 384 -10.32 11.02 -21.89
CA GLN A 384 -11.60 11.00 -22.62
C GLN A 384 -11.93 9.62 -23.20
N ALA A 385 -10.91 8.78 -23.36
CA ALA A 385 -11.03 7.39 -23.76
C ALA A 385 -9.89 6.58 -23.13
N VAL A 386 -10.16 5.31 -22.85
CA VAL A 386 -9.17 4.36 -22.32
C VAL A 386 -9.25 3.04 -23.07
N LYS A 387 -8.11 2.38 -23.25
CA LYS A 387 -8.05 1.07 -23.90
C LYS A 387 -8.20 -0.04 -22.87
N MET A 388 -9.24 -0.86 -23.01
CA MET A 388 -9.51 -1.99 -22.12
C MET A 388 -9.95 -3.20 -22.92
N PHE A 389 -9.42 -4.39 -22.61
CA PHE A 389 -9.77 -5.64 -23.31
C PHE A 389 -9.59 -5.59 -24.83
N GLY A 390 -8.65 -4.78 -25.32
CA GLY A 390 -8.41 -4.59 -26.75
C GLY A 390 -9.36 -3.61 -27.45
N GLU A 391 -10.31 -3.04 -26.73
CA GLU A 391 -11.30 -2.06 -27.20
C GLU A 391 -10.99 -0.67 -26.65
N GLU A 392 -11.35 0.37 -27.39
CA GLU A 392 -11.31 1.76 -26.91
C GLU A 392 -12.68 2.11 -26.33
N ILE A 393 -12.69 2.56 -25.07
CA ILE A 393 -13.91 2.88 -24.32
C ILE A 393 -13.93 4.38 -24.05
N THR A 394 -14.97 5.06 -24.54
CA THR A 394 -15.19 6.47 -24.24
C THR A 394 -15.57 6.66 -22.78
N VAL A 395 -14.97 7.65 -22.13
CA VAL A 395 -15.28 8.04 -20.76
C VAL A 395 -16.31 9.17 -20.77
N ARG A 396 -17.52 8.87 -20.29
CA ARG A 396 -18.65 9.80 -20.13
C ARG A 396 -19.21 9.82 -18.71
N ALA A 397 -18.97 8.77 -17.93
CA ALA A 397 -19.35 8.71 -16.53
C ALA A 397 -18.67 9.84 -15.73
N GLU A 398 -19.33 10.27 -14.67
CA GLU A 398 -18.77 11.24 -13.73
C GLU A 398 -17.60 10.58 -12.98
N MET A 399 -16.42 11.21 -13.01
CA MET A 399 -15.28 10.78 -12.20
C MET A 399 -15.29 11.57 -10.90
N VAL A 400 -15.28 10.88 -9.77
CA VAL A 400 -15.09 11.51 -8.46
C VAL A 400 -13.86 10.95 -7.79
N ASN A 401 -13.02 11.84 -7.27
CA ASN A 401 -11.87 11.48 -6.45
C ASN A 401 -12.13 11.83 -4.99
N TYR A 402 -12.32 10.82 -4.15
CA TYR A 402 -12.38 10.97 -2.70
C TYR A 402 -10.97 11.05 -2.12
N THR A 403 -10.49 12.28 -1.96
CA THR A 403 -9.26 12.55 -1.23
C THR A 403 -9.57 12.71 0.25
N GLY A 404 -9.13 11.76 1.09
CA GLY A 404 -9.25 11.85 2.56
C GLY A 404 -9.22 10.50 3.26
N LEU A 405 -9.58 9.45 2.54
CA LEU A 405 -9.77 8.13 3.14
C LEU A 405 -8.47 7.34 3.40
N SER A 406 -7.28 7.82 3.03
CA SER A 406 -6.02 7.05 3.16
C SER A 406 -5.84 6.39 4.54
N SER A 407 -5.48 5.10 4.55
CA SER A 407 -5.18 4.35 5.78
C SER A 407 -3.81 4.68 6.37
N HIS A 408 -2.94 5.34 5.61
CA HIS A 408 -1.65 5.82 6.12
C HIS A 408 -1.79 7.19 6.79
N ALA A 409 -1.03 7.39 7.86
CA ALA A 409 -0.77 8.68 8.47
C ALA A 409 -0.26 9.68 7.43
N ASP A 410 -0.70 10.92 7.55
CA ASP A 410 -0.13 12.01 6.78
C ASP A 410 1.11 12.60 7.45
N ARG A 411 1.73 13.60 6.81
CA ARG A 411 2.98 14.20 7.29
C ARG A 411 2.90 14.65 8.75
N ASP A 412 1.84 15.33 9.17
CA ASP A 412 1.73 15.85 10.53
C ASP A 412 1.48 14.74 11.56
N HIS A 413 0.71 13.70 11.22
CA HIS A 413 0.55 12.53 12.08
C HIS A 413 1.85 11.71 12.20
N LEU A 414 2.60 11.54 11.11
CA LEU A 414 3.93 10.92 11.13
C LEU A 414 4.89 11.70 12.04
N ILE A 415 4.92 13.04 11.89
CA ILE A 415 5.69 13.93 12.75
C ILE A 415 5.25 13.80 14.22
N GLY A 416 3.95 13.75 14.49
CA GLY A 416 3.40 13.56 15.82
C GLY A 416 3.86 12.25 16.46
N TRP A 417 3.81 11.16 15.69
CA TRP A 417 4.22 9.83 16.15
C TRP A 417 5.70 9.77 16.54
N ILE A 418 6.63 10.24 15.68
CA ILE A 418 8.07 10.23 16.01
C ILE A 418 8.44 11.23 17.10
N SER A 419 7.68 12.31 17.27
CA SER A 419 7.92 13.32 18.32
C SER A 419 7.70 12.79 19.74
N GLU A 420 7.01 11.67 19.91
CA GLU A 420 6.84 10.99 21.21
C GLU A 420 8.12 10.24 21.65
N PHE A 421 9.06 9.96 20.73
CA PHE A 421 10.31 9.24 21.02
C PHE A 421 11.35 10.16 21.69
N LYS A 422 11.31 10.22 23.02
CA LYS A 422 12.13 11.13 23.86
C LYS A 422 13.06 10.40 24.82
N ASP A 423 12.70 9.20 25.28
CA ASP A 423 13.45 8.48 26.31
C ASP A 423 13.62 6.98 25.99
N PRO A 424 14.73 6.58 25.34
CA PRO A 424 15.73 7.47 24.74
C PRO A 424 15.22 8.10 23.44
N LYS A 425 15.72 9.30 23.12
CA LYS A 425 15.61 9.87 21.78
C LYS A 425 16.44 9.02 20.79
N PRO A 426 15.94 8.72 19.58
CA PRO A 426 16.66 7.91 18.61
C PRO A 426 18.01 8.53 18.23
N GLN A 427 19.03 7.68 18.19
CA GLN A 427 20.37 7.97 17.69
C GLN A 427 20.38 8.09 16.17
N GLN A 428 19.48 7.36 15.50
CA GLN A 428 19.26 7.43 14.06
C GLN A 428 17.82 7.02 13.73
N VAL A 429 17.18 7.78 12.84
CA VAL A 429 15.94 7.43 12.15
C VAL A 429 16.26 7.07 10.70
N PHE A 430 15.82 5.90 10.26
CA PHE A 430 15.92 5.42 8.88
C PHE A 430 14.55 5.59 8.23
N VAL A 431 14.47 6.47 7.24
CA VAL A 431 13.23 6.76 6.52
C VAL A 431 13.11 5.83 5.33
N VAL A 432 12.05 5.04 5.29
CA VAL A 432 11.74 4.03 4.27
C VAL A 432 10.28 4.20 3.81
N HIS A 433 9.82 3.32 2.93
CA HIS A 433 8.41 3.21 2.51
C HIS A 433 7.82 4.55 2.04
N GLY A 434 8.51 5.19 1.12
CA GLY A 434 8.16 6.48 0.53
C GLY A 434 8.86 6.63 -0.81
N ASP A 435 8.23 7.30 -1.77
CA ASP A 435 8.81 7.49 -3.10
C ASP A 435 10.17 8.23 -3.06
N ARG A 436 10.98 8.10 -4.13
CA ARG A 436 12.33 8.70 -4.23
C ARG A 436 12.45 10.18 -3.91
N ASP A 437 11.38 10.94 -4.09
CA ASP A 437 11.36 12.36 -3.76
C ASP A 437 10.80 12.62 -2.36
N VAL A 438 9.98 11.70 -1.83
CA VAL A 438 9.26 11.82 -0.55
C VAL A 438 10.13 11.41 0.62
N ALA A 439 10.78 10.23 0.57
CA ALA A 439 11.58 9.73 1.68
C ALA A 439 12.76 10.67 2.04
N PRO A 440 13.56 11.18 1.08
CA PRO A 440 14.60 12.17 1.38
C PRO A 440 14.05 13.49 1.93
N PHE A 441 12.91 13.96 1.41
CA PHE A 441 12.24 15.18 1.88
C PHE A 441 11.76 15.03 3.34
N PHE A 442 11.18 13.88 3.67
CA PHE A 442 10.74 13.61 5.04
C PHE A 442 11.93 13.47 5.99
N ALA A 443 13.01 12.80 5.57
CA ALA A 443 14.25 12.76 6.34
C ALA A 443 14.83 14.16 6.62
N GLU A 444 14.80 15.07 5.65
CA GLU A 444 15.16 16.49 5.86
C GLU A 444 14.26 17.17 6.88
N THR A 445 12.96 16.90 6.84
CA THR A 445 11.99 17.42 7.82
C THR A 445 12.35 16.96 9.24
N LEU A 446 12.64 15.67 9.43
CA LEU A 446 13.05 15.12 10.73
C LEU A 446 14.38 15.70 11.22
N ARG A 447 15.35 15.94 10.33
CA ARG A 447 16.59 16.66 10.66
C ARG A 447 16.32 18.09 11.13
N GLY A 448 15.40 18.79 10.49
CA GLY A 448 14.94 20.11 10.92
C GLY A 448 14.32 20.13 12.33
N MET A 449 13.75 19.00 12.75
CA MET A 449 13.24 18.79 14.12
C MET A 449 14.30 18.34 15.13
N GLY A 450 15.55 18.18 14.68
CA GLY A 450 16.69 17.80 15.49
C GLY A 450 16.88 16.29 15.68
N PHE A 451 16.25 15.44 14.87
CA PHE A 451 16.60 14.02 14.80
C PHE A 451 17.75 13.79 13.83
N GLU A 452 18.63 12.83 14.11
CA GLU A 452 19.52 12.29 13.09
C GLU A 452 18.71 11.38 12.18
N ALA A 453 18.56 11.73 10.89
CA ALA A 453 17.68 11.03 9.97
C ALA A 453 18.23 11.01 8.54
N HIS A 454 18.05 9.90 7.83
CA HIS A 454 18.29 9.81 6.39
C HIS A 454 17.34 8.81 5.73
N ALA A 455 17.12 8.96 4.42
CA ALA A 455 16.41 7.98 3.62
C ALA A 455 17.34 6.82 3.30
N ALA A 456 16.98 5.61 3.72
CA ALA A 456 17.81 4.42 3.53
C ALA A 456 17.96 4.09 2.03
N GLN A 457 19.03 3.38 1.70
CA GLN A 457 19.27 2.89 0.34
C GLN A 457 19.24 1.36 0.28
N TYR A 458 18.94 0.83 -0.90
CA TYR A 458 18.92 -0.61 -1.11
C TYR A 458 20.31 -1.20 -0.89
N THR A 459 20.38 -2.32 -0.15
CA THR A 459 21.58 -2.98 0.36
C THR A 459 22.44 -2.14 1.31
N GLU A 460 21.92 -1.06 1.88
CA GLU A 460 22.59 -0.35 2.96
C GLU A 460 22.81 -1.28 4.16
N ILE A 461 23.96 -1.15 4.83
CA ILE A 461 24.29 -1.91 6.05
C ILE A 461 24.72 -0.95 7.15
N TYR A 462 24.09 -1.06 8.32
CA TYR A 462 24.36 -0.23 9.49
C TYR A 462 24.75 -1.06 10.71
N ASP A 463 25.80 -0.64 11.43
CA ASP A 463 26.21 -1.22 12.71
C ASP A 463 25.49 -0.51 13.85
N LEU A 464 24.49 -1.18 14.42
CA LEU A 464 23.67 -0.62 15.51
C LEU A 464 24.42 -0.55 16.84
N ALA A 465 25.46 -1.37 17.04
CA ALA A 465 26.25 -1.33 18.27
C ALA A 465 27.21 -0.14 18.26
N ALA A 466 27.87 0.10 17.11
CA ALA A 466 28.83 1.19 16.93
C ALA A 466 28.20 2.51 16.45
N ASN A 467 26.89 2.53 16.17
CA ASN A 467 26.15 3.66 15.59
C ASN A 467 26.83 4.26 14.34
N ARG A 468 27.08 3.41 13.33
CA ARG A 468 27.72 3.85 12.08
C ARG A 468 27.27 3.03 10.88
N GLN A 469 27.22 3.68 9.73
CA GLN A 469 27.03 3.03 8.45
C GLN A 469 28.30 2.25 8.05
N ILE A 470 28.13 1.01 7.61
CA ILE A 470 29.19 0.12 7.10
C ILE A 470 29.24 0.18 5.58
N GLU A 471 28.07 0.07 4.94
CA GLU A 471 27.89 0.12 3.49
C GLU A 471 26.76 1.07 3.16
N SER A 472 26.95 1.96 2.18
CA SER A 472 25.98 3.00 1.84
C SER A 472 24.78 2.53 1.03
N GLY A 473 24.83 1.29 0.50
CA GLY A 473 23.85 0.82 -0.48
C GLY A 473 23.89 1.59 -1.80
N TYR A 474 22.85 1.40 -2.61
CA TYR A 474 22.60 2.13 -3.85
C TYR A 474 21.10 2.31 -4.10
N LEU A 475 20.74 3.19 -5.04
CA LEU A 475 19.37 3.29 -5.54
C LEU A 475 19.23 2.47 -6.83
N PRO A 476 18.32 1.48 -6.89
CA PRO A 476 18.07 0.72 -8.12
C PRO A 476 17.76 1.65 -9.29
N GLU A 477 18.07 1.24 -10.52
CA GLU A 477 17.65 2.02 -11.68
C GLU A 477 16.17 1.79 -11.98
N ARG A 478 15.43 2.86 -12.30
CA ARG A 478 14.07 2.72 -12.82
C ARG A 478 14.15 2.10 -14.21
N LYS A 479 13.64 0.88 -14.39
CA LYS A 479 13.38 0.37 -15.74
C LYS A 479 12.49 1.36 -16.48
N ALA A 480 12.92 1.81 -17.65
CA ALA A 480 12.08 2.63 -18.51
C ALA A 480 10.82 1.83 -18.88
N LYS A 481 9.63 2.39 -18.60
CA LYS A 481 8.37 1.72 -18.94
C LYS A 481 8.32 1.45 -20.45
N THR A 482 8.26 0.18 -20.84
CA THR A 482 7.65 -0.22 -22.10
C THR A 482 6.14 -0.19 -21.90
N VAL A 483 5.52 0.98 -22.04
CA VAL A 483 4.06 1.08 -22.13
C VAL A 483 3.67 0.55 -23.52
N ASP A 484 2.97 -0.57 -23.56
CA ASP A 484 2.24 -1.10 -24.72
C ASP A 484 2.87 -0.82 -26.10
N GLY A 485 4.07 -1.35 -26.34
CA GLY A 485 4.59 -1.54 -27.69
C GLY A 485 4.91 -0.28 -28.52
N VAL A 486 4.81 0.93 -27.95
CA VAL A 486 5.29 2.14 -28.62
C VAL A 486 6.65 2.49 -28.04
N LYS A 487 7.73 2.15 -28.77
CA LYS A 487 9.06 2.73 -28.50
C LYS A 487 8.90 4.25 -28.52
N LEU A 488 9.17 4.91 -27.40
CA LEU A 488 9.37 6.36 -27.38
C LEU A 488 10.41 6.67 -28.47
N SER A 489 10.16 7.68 -29.29
CA SER A 489 11.12 8.00 -30.34
C SER A 489 12.45 8.37 -29.69
N ALA A 490 13.57 7.97 -30.29
CA ALA A 490 14.89 8.36 -29.81
C ALA A 490 15.03 9.89 -29.65
N ALA A 491 14.24 10.66 -30.42
CA ALA A 491 14.11 12.10 -30.28
C ALA A 491 13.44 12.52 -28.95
N TYR A 492 12.37 11.85 -28.54
CA TYR A 492 11.68 12.11 -27.28
C TYR A 492 12.51 11.70 -26.06
N GLU A 493 13.20 10.56 -26.14
CA GLU A 493 14.14 10.13 -25.09
C GLU A 493 15.27 11.15 -24.91
N ARG A 494 15.83 11.64 -26.03
CA ARG A 494 16.84 12.70 -26.02
C ARG A 494 16.31 14.01 -25.42
N LEU A 495 15.06 14.38 -25.73
CA LEU A 495 14.42 15.56 -25.15
C LEU A 495 14.23 15.41 -23.64
N THR A 496 13.74 14.25 -23.18
CA THR A 496 13.55 13.95 -21.76
C THR A 496 14.88 13.96 -20.99
N ALA A 497 15.95 13.42 -21.58
CA ALA A 497 17.29 13.49 -21.00
C ALA A 497 17.81 14.94 -20.92
N MET A 498 17.52 15.77 -21.92
CA MET A 498 17.88 17.19 -21.89
C MET A 498 17.10 17.95 -20.81
N GLY A 499 15.80 17.65 -20.63
CA GLY A 499 14.97 18.22 -19.57
C GLY A 499 15.53 17.97 -18.18
N ARG A 500 16.00 16.75 -17.90
CA ARG A 500 16.68 16.41 -16.64
C ARG A 500 17.95 17.23 -16.41
N ARG A 501 18.78 17.41 -17.45
CA ARG A 501 20.00 18.23 -17.37
C ARG A 501 19.70 19.71 -17.10
N VAL A 502 18.60 20.24 -17.66
CA VAL A 502 18.14 21.60 -17.39
C VAL A 502 17.68 21.72 -15.94
N ALA A 503 16.89 20.76 -15.43
CA ALA A 503 16.46 20.74 -14.03
C ALA A 503 17.65 20.73 -13.05
N GLU A 504 18.67 19.90 -13.31
CA GLU A 504 19.91 19.90 -12.52
C GLU A 504 20.67 21.24 -12.60
N ALA A 505 20.69 21.87 -13.78
CA ALA A 505 21.33 23.18 -13.95
C ALA A 505 20.59 24.28 -13.16
N ILE A 506 19.26 24.21 -13.09
CA ILE A 506 18.43 25.10 -12.26
C ILE A 506 18.73 24.86 -10.77
N ALA A 507 18.80 23.60 -10.33
CA ALA A 507 19.16 23.27 -8.95
C ALA A 507 20.55 23.85 -8.56
N ARG A 508 21.54 23.75 -9.45
CA ARG A 508 22.89 24.34 -9.29
C ARG A 508 22.93 25.86 -9.41
N ALA A 509 21.86 26.50 -9.85
CA ALA A 509 21.78 27.96 -9.92
C ALA A 509 21.38 28.59 -8.58
N ARG A 510 20.94 27.80 -7.59
CA ARG A 510 20.63 28.25 -6.23
C ARG A 510 21.89 28.87 -5.58
N GLY A 511 21.82 30.14 -5.24
CA GLY A 511 22.95 30.91 -4.67
C GLY A 511 23.82 31.66 -5.69
N ARG A 512 23.49 31.64 -7.00
CA ARG A 512 24.12 32.52 -8.01
C ARG A 512 23.49 33.91 -8.02
N ASP A 513 24.14 34.87 -8.67
CA ASP A 513 23.64 36.24 -8.76
C ASP A 513 22.33 36.35 -9.56
N ASN A 514 21.42 37.21 -9.10
CA ASN A 514 20.07 37.36 -9.66
C ASN A 514 20.06 37.73 -11.15
N LYS A 515 21.09 38.43 -11.64
CA LYS A 515 21.18 38.85 -13.04
C LYS A 515 21.47 37.64 -13.95
N SER A 516 22.36 36.75 -13.53
CA SER A 516 22.66 35.50 -14.24
C SER A 516 21.49 34.52 -14.21
N VAL A 517 20.82 34.39 -13.07
CA VAL A 517 19.63 33.52 -12.92
C VAL A 517 18.47 34.04 -13.79
N GLY A 518 18.19 35.34 -13.75
CA GLY A 518 17.16 35.96 -14.58
C GLY A 518 17.42 35.79 -16.08
N ARG A 519 18.66 36.03 -16.53
CA ARG A 519 19.04 35.80 -17.93
C ARG A 519 18.86 34.33 -18.36
N PHE A 520 19.18 33.37 -17.50
CA PHE A 520 18.98 31.96 -17.81
C PHE A 520 17.50 31.58 -17.91
N ALA A 521 16.66 32.13 -17.04
CA ALA A 521 15.21 31.95 -17.12
C ALA A 521 14.63 32.53 -18.42
N ASP A 522 15.05 33.74 -18.82
CA ASP A 522 14.61 34.37 -20.08
C ASP A 522 15.03 33.55 -21.31
N GLN A 523 16.21 32.92 -21.27
CA GLN A 523 16.68 32.04 -22.34
C GLN A 523 15.87 30.75 -22.44
N LEU A 524 15.53 30.12 -21.31
CA LEU A 524 14.66 28.94 -21.28
C LEU A 524 13.26 29.29 -21.78
N LYS A 525 12.73 30.44 -21.37
CA LYS A 525 11.44 30.95 -21.85
C LYS A 525 11.43 31.13 -23.36
N GLN A 526 12.46 31.76 -23.96
CA GLN A 526 12.55 31.90 -25.42
C GLN A 526 12.59 30.57 -26.18
N VAL A 527 13.22 29.55 -25.60
CA VAL A 527 13.25 28.19 -26.20
C VAL A 527 11.86 27.55 -26.15
N LEU A 528 11.14 27.71 -25.04
CA LEU A 528 9.77 27.21 -24.87
C LEU A 528 8.79 27.94 -25.80
N ASP A 529 8.79 29.28 -25.77
CA ASP A 529 7.92 30.12 -26.61
C ASP A 529 8.13 29.81 -28.10
N LYS A 530 9.37 29.52 -28.54
CA LYS A 530 9.68 29.16 -29.93
C LYS A 530 9.28 27.73 -30.29
N TRP A 531 9.18 26.83 -29.32
CA TRP A 531 8.73 25.45 -29.55
C TRP A 531 7.21 25.36 -29.62
N GLU A 532 6.51 26.21 -28.88
CA GLU A 532 5.05 26.28 -28.82
C GLU A 532 4.42 27.16 -29.92
N ALA A 533 5.21 28.04 -30.55
CA ALA A 533 4.84 28.83 -31.74
C ALA A 533 4.98 28.02 -33.03
#